data_AF-A0A2V1GZY1-F1
#
_entry.id   AF-A0A2V1GZY1-F1
#
_cell.length_a   1.000
_cell.length_b   1.000
_cell.length_c   1.000
_cell.angle_alpha   90.00
_cell.angle_beta   90.00
_cell.angle_gamma   90.00
#
_symmetry.space_group_name_H-M   'P 1'
#
loop_
_entity.id
_entity.type
_entity.pdbx_description
1 polymer ?
#
loop_
_entity_poly.entity_id
_entity_poly.type
_entity_poly.pdbx_seq_one_letter_code
_entity_poly.pdbx_strand_id
1 'polypeptide(L)'
;MDKLIGNIIKEASVYYRGVLAGTLTKLDTGFSFQYDSRYLISGTPIAFCYPLQKEPFLNAQLPAFFDNLVSEGWMRKLQSITQKIDENDRFGLLIKNGRDLVGAVTVLPYQK
;
A
#
# COMPACT_ATOMS: atom_id res chain seq x y z
N MET A 1 16.83 -11.29 -15.11
CA MET A 1 16.98 -9.82 -15.15
C MET A 1 16.36 -9.29 -13.85
N ASP A 2 16.80 -9.85 -12.71
CA ASP A 2 15.99 -9.98 -11.48
C ASP A 2 16.79 -9.62 -10.21
N LYS A 3 17.69 -8.64 -10.31
CA LYS A 3 18.60 -8.28 -9.20
C LYS A 3 18.51 -6.82 -8.75
N LEU A 4 17.44 -6.12 -9.13
CA LEU A 4 17.25 -4.69 -8.83
C LEU A 4 16.12 -4.39 -7.85
N ILE A 5 15.39 -5.40 -7.40
CA ILE A 5 14.33 -5.24 -6.39
C ILE A 5 14.87 -5.84 -5.11
N GLY A 6 14.99 -5.04 -4.06
CA GLY A 6 15.50 -5.45 -2.75
C GLY A 6 14.73 -6.64 -2.15
N ASN A 7 15.17 -7.15 -1.00
CA ASN A 7 14.45 -8.24 -0.36
C ASN A 7 13.08 -7.77 0.11
N ILE A 8 12.06 -8.59 -0.16
CA ILE A 8 10.69 -8.34 0.30
C ILE A 8 10.63 -8.51 1.82
N ILE A 9 10.24 -7.44 2.51
CA ILE A 9 10.01 -7.44 3.96
C ILE A 9 8.54 -7.76 4.25
N LYS A 10 7.62 -7.13 3.52
CA LYS A 10 6.18 -7.25 3.77
C LYS A 10 5.38 -6.79 2.57
N GLU A 11 4.22 -7.41 2.35
CA GLU A 11 3.34 -7.10 1.22
C GLU A 11 1.92 -6.80 1.68
N ALA A 12 1.22 -6.01 0.87
CA ALA A 12 -0.18 -5.69 1.04
C ALA A 12 -0.90 -5.70 -0.32
N SER A 13 -2.11 -6.25 -0.34
CA SER A 13 -3.00 -6.20 -1.50
C SER A 13 -3.73 -4.86 -1.52
N VAL A 14 -3.64 -4.14 -2.64
CA VAL A 14 -4.34 -2.87 -2.85
C VAL A 14 -5.54 -3.12 -3.74
N TYR A 15 -6.71 -2.75 -3.26
CA TYR A 15 -7.96 -2.81 -4.01
C TYR A 15 -8.41 -1.40 -4.37
N TYR A 16 -9.01 -1.26 -5.55
CA TYR A 16 -9.70 -0.05 -5.96
C TYR A 16 -11.13 -0.41 -6.34
N ARG A 17 -12.12 0.21 -5.67
CA ARG A 17 -13.55 -0.11 -5.81
C ARG A 17 -13.84 -1.62 -5.66
N GLY A 18 -13.15 -2.28 -4.74
CA GLY A 18 -13.31 -3.70 -4.45
C GLY A 18 -12.60 -4.66 -5.43
N VAL A 19 -11.95 -4.16 -6.48
CA VAL A 19 -11.16 -4.98 -7.42
C VAL A 19 -9.69 -4.94 -7.04
N LEU A 20 -9.00 -6.08 -7.05
CA LEU A 20 -7.56 -6.15 -6.79
C LEU A 20 -6.82 -5.32 -7.84
N ALA A 21 -6.32 -4.16 -7.43
CA ALA A 21 -5.63 -3.23 -8.30
C ALA A 21 -4.15 -3.57 -8.41
N GLY A 22 -3.52 -4.01 -7.32
CA GLY A 22 -2.11 -4.35 -7.33
C GLY A 22 -1.57 -4.73 -5.95
N THR A 23 -0.25 -4.79 -5.87
CA THR A 23 0.48 -5.12 -4.65
C THR A 23 1.37 -3.96 -4.26
N LEU A 24 1.26 -3.53 -2.99
CA LEU A 24 2.18 -2.60 -2.34
C LEU A 24 3.17 -3.41 -1.50
N THR A 25 4.44 -3.29 -1.82
CA THR A 25 5.52 -4.09 -1.22
C THR A 25 6.50 -3.19 -0.49
N LYS A 26 6.77 -3.50 0.77
CA LYS A 26 7.91 -2.97 1.52
C LYS A 26 9.12 -3.84 1.24
N LEU A 27 10.16 -3.20 0.72
CA LEU A 27 11.48 -3.77 0.46
C LEU A 27 12.46 -3.32 1.54
N ASP A 28 13.60 -3.99 1.66
CA ASP A 28 14.72 -3.52 2.47
C ASP A 28 15.33 -2.21 1.97
N THR A 29 15.17 -1.90 0.68
CA THR A 29 15.66 -0.67 0.04
C THR A 29 14.60 0.42 -0.14
N GLY A 30 13.35 0.18 0.25
CA GLY A 30 12.26 1.14 0.07
C GLY A 30 10.90 0.49 -0.11
N PHE A 31 10.14 0.96 -1.08
CA PHE A 31 8.79 0.49 -1.39
C PHE A 31 8.61 0.35 -2.91
N SER A 32 7.77 -0.60 -3.29
CA SER A 32 7.27 -0.70 -4.66
C SER A 32 5.76 -0.85 -4.68
N PHE A 33 5.12 -0.29 -5.71
CA PHE A 33 3.74 -0.58 -6.04
C PHE A 33 3.66 -1.10 -7.48
N GLN A 34 3.00 -2.24 -7.65
CA GLN A 34 2.85 -2.91 -8.94
C GLN A 34 1.38 -3.23 -9.19
N TYR A 35 0.84 -2.78 -10.32
CA TYR A 35 -0.50 -3.17 -10.75
C TYR A 35 -0.59 -4.67 -11.05
N ASP A 36 -1.71 -5.29 -10.68
CA ASP A 36 -2.07 -6.66 -11.08
C ASP A 36 -2.28 -6.70 -12.59
N SER A 37 -1.75 -7.73 -13.25
CA SER A 37 -1.80 -7.85 -14.71
C SER A 37 -3.23 -7.92 -15.25
N ARG A 38 -4.18 -8.46 -14.48
CA ARG A 38 -5.60 -8.50 -14.85
C ARG A 38 -6.25 -7.14 -14.68
N TYR A 39 -5.83 -6.36 -13.69
CA TYR A 39 -6.32 -5.01 -13.48
C TYR A 39 -5.89 -4.07 -14.61
N LEU A 40 -4.70 -4.25 -15.18
CA LEU A 40 -4.21 -3.43 -16.30
C LEU A 40 -5.06 -3.51 -17.58
N ILE A 41 -5.89 -4.55 -17.74
CA ILE A 41 -6.72 -4.75 -18.94
C ILE A 41 -7.83 -3.70 -19.03
N SER A 42 -8.47 -3.36 -17.91
CA SER A 42 -9.67 -2.51 -17.88
C SER A 42 -9.85 -1.71 -16.61
N GLY A 43 -8.85 -1.68 -15.74
CA GLY A 43 -8.88 -0.95 -14.49
C GLY A 43 -8.80 0.56 -14.71
N THR A 44 -8.86 1.30 -13.61
CA THR A 44 -8.62 2.74 -13.59
C THR A 44 -7.43 3.05 -12.69
N PRO A 45 -6.62 4.09 -12.98
CA PRO A 45 -5.57 4.54 -12.07
C PRO A 45 -6.09 4.70 -10.63
N ILE A 46 -5.36 4.19 -9.64
CA ILE A 46 -5.74 4.35 -8.21
C ILE A 46 -5.61 5.81 -7.74
N ALA A 47 -4.74 6.56 -8.42
CA ALA A 47 -4.51 7.99 -8.21
C ALA A 47 -3.83 8.60 -9.44
N PHE A 48 -3.85 9.93 -9.51
CA PHE A 48 -3.21 10.69 -10.60
C PHE A 48 -1.71 10.37 -10.74
N CYS A 49 -0.98 10.25 -9.62
CA CYS A 49 0.45 9.91 -9.62
C CYS A 49 0.74 8.42 -9.91
N TYR A 50 -0.29 7.60 -10.10
CA TYR A 50 -0.19 6.16 -10.36
C TYR A 50 -0.92 5.80 -11.65
N PRO A 51 -0.49 6.29 -12.83
CA PRO A 51 -1.07 5.88 -14.10
C PRO A 51 -0.95 4.36 -14.30
N LEU A 52 -1.85 3.77 -15.09
CA LEU A 52 -1.75 2.35 -15.41
C LEU A 52 -0.48 2.10 -16.23
N GLN A 53 0.40 1.27 -15.69
CA GLN A 53 1.62 0.82 -16.35
C GLN A 53 2.01 -0.56 -15.86
N LYS A 54 2.79 -1.29 -16.66
CA LYS A 54 3.24 -2.64 -16.32
C LYS A 54 4.42 -2.61 -15.35
N GLU A 55 5.24 -1.57 -15.38
CA GLU A 55 6.44 -1.43 -14.57
C GLU A 55 6.11 -0.99 -13.13
N PRO A 56 6.87 -1.44 -12.13
CA PRO A 56 6.63 -1.06 -10.75
C PRO A 56 6.98 0.40 -10.51
N PHE A 57 6.17 1.08 -9.72
CA PHE A 57 6.52 2.35 -9.11
C PHE A 57 7.47 2.10 -7.95
N LEU A 58 8.64 2.73 -7.94
CA LEU A 58 9.64 2.58 -6.88
C LEU A 58 9.75 3.87 -6.07
N ASN A 59 9.81 3.74 -4.74
CA ASN A 59 9.93 4.86 -3.82
C ASN A 59 10.88 4.50 -2.67
N ALA A 60 11.69 5.45 -2.22
CA ALA A 60 12.59 5.22 -1.07
C ALA A 60 11.84 5.14 0.28
N GLN A 61 10.62 5.64 0.34
CA GLN A 61 9.76 5.71 1.53
C GLN A 61 8.34 5.29 1.16
N LEU A 62 7.48 5.10 2.17
CA LEU A 62 6.06 4.81 1.95
C LEU A 62 5.48 5.94 1.08
N PRO A 63 4.90 5.65 -0.09
CA PRO A 63 4.53 6.72 -1.00
C PRO A 63 3.42 7.59 -0.44
N ALA A 64 3.50 8.91 -0.67
CA ALA A 64 2.60 9.90 -0.08
C ALA A 64 1.11 9.57 -0.28
N PHE A 65 0.73 9.00 -1.42
CA PHE A 65 -0.63 8.56 -1.67
C PHE A 65 -1.14 7.55 -0.62
N PHE A 66 -0.35 6.53 -0.31
CA PHE A 66 -0.69 5.52 0.70
C PHE A 66 -0.50 6.05 2.12
N ASP A 67 0.52 6.89 2.31
CA ASP A 67 0.83 7.50 3.60
C ASP A 67 -0.31 8.39 4.10
N ASN A 68 -0.93 9.14 3.19
CA ASN A 68 -2.08 10.01 3.48
C ASN A 68 -3.36 9.23 3.83
N LEU A 69 -3.39 7.90 3.65
CA LEU A 69 -4.52 7.06 4.09
C LEU A 69 -4.38 6.64 5.56
N VAL A 70 -3.19 6.79 6.16
CA VAL A 70 -2.95 6.48 7.56
C VAL A 70 -3.58 7.57 8.42
N SER A 71 -4.31 7.19 9.48
CA SER A 71 -4.86 8.14 10.44
C SER A 71 -3.78 9.02 11.07
N GLU A 72 -4.16 10.22 11.51
CA GLU A 72 -3.25 11.20 12.12
C GLU A 72 -3.67 11.56 13.55
N GLY A 73 -2.77 12.27 14.26
CA GLY A 73 -3.04 12.84 15.58
C GLY A 73 -3.59 11.83 16.60
N TRP A 74 -4.67 12.22 17.27
CA TRP A 74 -5.31 11.39 18.31
C TRP A 74 -5.76 10.02 17.79
N MET A 75 -6.33 9.94 16.59
CA MET A 75 -6.83 8.68 16.03
C MET A 75 -5.68 7.69 15.79
N ARG A 76 -4.55 8.16 15.25
CA ARG A 76 -3.35 7.34 15.07
C ARG A 76 -2.84 6.79 16.40
N LYS A 77 -2.75 7.65 17.41
CA LYS A 77 -2.31 7.27 18.76
C LYS A 77 -3.22 6.20 19.37
N LEU A 78 -4.54 6.36 19.22
CA LEU A 78 -5.52 5.38 19.69
C LEU A 78 -5.35 4.02 18.98
N GLN A 79 -5.18 4.02 17.65
CA GLN A 79 -4.93 2.81 16.87
C GLN A 79 -3.63 2.12 17.30
N SER A 80 -2.54 2.88 17.49
CA SER A 80 -1.25 2.35 17.96
C SER A 80 -1.39 1.63 19.30
N ILE A 81 -2.04 2.26 20.30
CA ILE A 81 -2.23 1.68 21.64
C ILE A 81 -3.12 0.44 21.57
N THR A 82 -4.26 0.53 20.89
CA THR A 82 -5.26 -0.55 20.86
C THR A 82 -4.78 -1.77 20.08
N GLN A 83 -3.97 -1.57 19.03
CA GLN A 83 -3.50 -2.63 18.15
C GLN A 83 -2.07 -3.10 18.49
N LYS A 84 -1.40 -2.45 19.46
CA LYS A 84 0.00 -2.71 19.84
C LYS A 84 0.96 -2.62 18.65
N ILE A 85 0.78 -1.59 17.83
CA ILE A 85 1.66 -1.26 16.69
C ILE A 85 2.43 0.00 17.04
N ASP A 86 3.71 0.07 16.70
CA ASP A 86 4.51 1.31 16.84
C ASP A 86 3.80 2.46 16.11
N GLU A 87 3.61 3.60 16.76
CA GLU A 87 2.93 4.76 16.15
C GLU A 87 3.64 5.25 14.87
N ASN A 88 4.94 5.00 14.76
CA ASN A 88 5.77 5.34 13.61
C ASN A 88 5.77 4.24 12.52
N ASP A 89 5.23 3.04 12.79
CA ASP A 89 5.05 2.00 11.76
C ASP A 89 3.83 2.33 10.89
N ARG A 90 3.98 3.35 10.04
CA ARG A 90 2.92 3.85 9.16
C ARG A 90 2.40 2.77 8.20
N PHE A 91 3.28 1.89 7.71
CA PHE A 91 2.86 0.78 6.85
C PHE A 91 2.10 -0.30 7.63
N GLY A 92 2.53 -0.63 8.85
CA GLY A 92 1.80 -1.52 9.74
C GLY A 92 0.40 -0.98 10.06
N LEU A 93 0.30 0.30 10.42
CA LEU A 93 -0.96 0.98 10.68
C LEU A 93 -1.87 0.99 9.44
N LEU A 94 -1.33 1.29 8.25
CA LEU A 94 -2.06 1.26 6.98
C LEU A 94 -2.73 -0.10 6.75
N ILE A 95 -1.95 -1.18 6.84
CA ILE A 95 -2.44 -2.54 6.57
C ILE A 95 -3.49 -2.95 7.60
N LYS A 96 -3.30 -2.58 8.88
CA LYS A 96 -4.19 -3.05 9.95
C LYS A 96 -5.53 -2.31 9.98
N ASN A 97 -5.55 -1.07 9.52
CA ASN A 97 -6.75 -0.24 9.43
C ASN A 97 -7.29 -0.16 8.00
N GLY A 98 -6.68 -0.87 7.05
CA GLY A 98 -6.88 -0.63 5.63
C GLY A 98 -8.21 -1.11 5.04
N ARG A 99 -9.09 -1.70 5.85
CA ARG A 99 -10.50 -1.99 5.51
C ARG A 99 -11.37 -0.73 5.51
N ASP A 100 -11.07 0.20 6.41
CA ASP A 100 -11.88 1.39 6.66
C ASP A 100 -11.09 2.66 6.30
N LEU A 101 -10.58 2.69 5.07
CA LEU A 101 -9.89 3.87 4.53
C LEU A 101 -10.89 4.82 3.87
N VAL A 102 -10.56 6.11 3.87
CA VAL A 102 -11.34 7.10 3.13
C VAL A 102 -11.15 6.88 1.63
N GLY A 103 -12.27 6.85 0.89
CA GLY A 103 -12.28 6.78 -0.56
C GLY A 103 -12.50 5.37 -1.12
N ALA A 104 -12.00 5.13 -2.33
CA ALA A 104 -12.24 3.89 -3.08
C ALA A 104 -11.14 2.84 -2.91
N VAL A 105 -10.12 3.14 -2.10
CA VAL A 105 -8.91 2.31 -1.97
C VAL A 105 -8.99 1.52 -0.67
N THR A 106 -8.65 0.24 -0.74
CA THR A 106 -8.55 -0.64 0.42
C THR A 106 -7.17 -1.28 0.41
N VAL A 107 -6.49 -1.33 1.55
CA VAL A 107 -5.15 -1.93 1.67
C VAL A 107 -5.21 -3.06 2.69
N LEU A 108 -5.10 -4.30 2.22
CA LEU A 108 -5.25 -5.49 3.06
C LEU A 108 -3.93 -6.25 3.18
N PRO A 109 -3.74 -7.04 4.26
CA PRO A 109 -2.64 -8.00 4.32
C PRO A 109 -2.61 -8.85 3.05
N TYR A 110 -1.43 -9.02 2.46
CA TYR A 110 -1.29 -9.86 1.28
C TYR A 110 -1.72 -11.29 1.59
N GLN A 111 -2.64 -11.83 0.78
CA GLN A 111 -3.05 -13.22 0.84
C GLN A 111 -2.35 -13.99 -0.29
N LYS A 112 -1.62 -15.04 0.09
CA LYS A 112 -0.87 -15.89 -0.83
C LYS A 112 -1.77 -16.89 -1.55
#